data_AF-A0A7V2Z296-F1
#
_entry.id   AF-A0A7V2Z296-F1
#
_cell.length_a   1.000
_cell.length_b   1.000
_cell.length_c   1.000
_cell.angle_alpha   90.00
_cell.angle_beta   90.00
_cell.angle_gamma   90.00
#
_symmetry.space_group_name_H-M   'P 1'
#
loop_
_entity.id
_entity.type
_entity.pdbx_description
1 polymer ?
#
loop_
_entity_poly.entity_id
_entity_poly.type
_entity_poly.pdbx_seq_one_letter_code
_entity_poly.pdbx_strand_id
1 'polypeptide(L)'
;MLSLNRFALCVLVLSAIVALSLRADAAQTLPYTADFEPPVYTLDQTVDGVDGWAAADPTSATVQGAVRYEKQAALALTSGGAVDQAFDSSDAIVWIDGYYRGQPTDEVPDLSELTSGSAIVAFTATSGVLCLDGAGDGSGGEWVPTGIAIDPAKWYRVSLKLDFTTHSYDCYVNGVAITSCQDLGFLYDTTNNLNGFRAATGSSPSYLDYLHVSLADPPGVPGSVQEIVDYLVKRSSPADVRGLDANNDGIIDAADIASRMLDLAAGS
;
A
#
# COMPACT_ATOMS: atom_id res chain seq x y z
N MET A 1 13.51 47.57 33.86
CA MET A 1 13.34 46.10 33.84
C MET A 1 11.92 45.81 33.41
N LEU A 2 11.70 45.59 32.11
CA LEU A 2 10.40 45.19 31.55
C LEU A 2 10.64 43.95 30.71
N SER A 3 9.94 42.89 31.09
CA SER A 3 9.94 41.55 30.48
C SER A 3 9.36 41.63 29.06
N LEU A 4 10.15 41.25 28.05
CA LEU A 4 9.69 41.07 26.67
C LEU A 4 8.95 39.73 26.57
N ASN A 5 7.65 39.82 26.38
CA ASN A 5 6.72 38.71 26.20
C ASN A 5 7.00 38.05 24.84
N ARG A 6 7.48 36.80 24.83
CA ARG A 6 7.67 36.00 23.61
C ARG A 6 6.30 35.50 23.16
N PHE A 7 5.73 36.16 22.15
CA PHE A 7 4.62 35.60 21.38
C PHE A 7 5.14 34.40 20.59
N ALA A 8 4.68 33.21 20.96
CA ALA A 8 4.80 32.01 20.14
C ALA A 8 3.92 32.19 18.90
N LEU A 9 4.56 32.34 17.74
CA LEU A 9 3.92 32.23 16.45
C LEU A 9 3.67 30.73 16.20
N CYS A 10 2.53 30.22 16.68
CA CYS A 10 1.99 28.95 16.21
C CYS A 10 1.58 29.16 14.75
N VAL A 11 2.44 28.73 13.81
CA VAL A 11 2.07 28.57 12.41
C VAL A 11 1.12 27.37 12.38
N LEU A 12 -0.16 27.65 12.27
CA LEU A 12 -1.19 26.65 12.06
C LEU A 12 -1.11 26.25 10.58
N VAL A 13 -0.43 25.14 10.29
CA VAL A 13 -0.40 24.54 8.95
C VAL A 13 -1.78 23.91 8.73
N LEU A 14 -2.65 24.65 8.06
CA LEU A 14 -3.96 24.16 7.66
C LEU A 14 -3.74 23.24 6.43
N SER A 15 -3.58 21.94 6.67
CA SER A 15 -3.65 20.94 5.60
C SER A 15 -5.10 20.91 5.11
N ALA A 16 -5.37 21.52 3.96
CA ALA A 16 -6.70 21.57 3.38
C ALA A 16 -7.05 20.18 2.82
N ILE A 17 -7.86 19.41 3.55
CA ILE A 17 -8.65 18.33 2.97
C ILE A 17 -9.95 19.00 2.50
N VAL A 18 -10.11 19.11 1.18
CA VAL A 18 -11.31 19.70 0.57
C VAL A 18 -12.39 18.63 0.52
N ALA A 19 -13.55 18.91 1.10
CA ALA A 19 -14.74 18.08 0.96
C ALA A 19 -15.13 17.95 -0.53
N LEU A 20 -14.97 16.74 -1.08
CA LEU A 20 -15.19 16.45 -2.49
C LEU A 20 -16.68 16.37 -2.83
N SER A 21 -17.08 17.00 -3.93
CA SER A 21 -18.35 16.66 -4.58
C SER A 21 -18.17 15.32 -5.30
N LEU A 22 -18.80 14.25 -4.79
CA LEU A 22 -18.76 12.93 -5.41
C LEU A 22 -19.31 12.98 -6.84
N ARG A 23 -18.43 12.89 -7.84
CA ARG A 23 -18.79 12.25 -9.10
C ARG A 23 -18.80 10.75 -8.83
N ALA A 24 -19.91 10.09 -9.15
CA ALA A 24 -19.99 8.64 -9.08
C ALA A 24 -19.27 8.08 -10.30
N ASP A 25 -17.94 8.05 -10.27
CA ASP A 25 -17.17 7.25 -11.20
C ASP A 25 -17.40 5.76 -10.89
N ALA A 26 -17.42 4.93 -11.93
CA ALA A 26 -17.71 3.51 -11.78
C ALA A 26 -16.61 2.83 -10.96
N ALA A 27 -17.01 2.11 -9.91
CA ALA A 27 -16.08 1.36 -9.08
C ALA A 27 -15.37 0.26 -9.89
N GLN A 28 -14.08 0.10 -9.64
CA GLN A 28 -13.24 -0.91 -10.28
C GLN A 28 -13.46 -2.30 -9.64
N THR A 29 -13.38 -3.33 -10.47
CA THR A 29 -13.40 -4.74 -10.03
C THR A 29 -12.00 -5.29 -9.86
N LEU A 30 -11.84 -6.32 -9.02
CA LEU A 30 -10.54 -6.97 -8.81
C LEU A 30 -10.34 -8.17 -9.77
N PRO A 31 -9.10 -8.45 -10.20
CA PRO A 31 -7.90 -7.67 -9.95
C PRO A 31 -7.88 -6.37 -10.77
N TYR A 32 -7.29 -5.33 -10.19
CA TYR A 32 -7.11 -4.03 -10.83
C TYR A 32 -5.61 -3.67 -10.87
N THR A 33 -5.18 -3.02 -11.96
CA THR A 33 -3.82 -2.51 -12.09
C THR A 33 -3.82 -1.13 -12.75
N ALA A 34 -3.12 -0.19 -12.13
CA ALA A 34 -2.73 1.08 -12.74
C ALA A 34 -1.19 1.18 -12.75
N ASP A 35 -0.58 0.89 -13.90
CA ASP A 35 0.85 1.11 -14.14
C ASP A 35 1.13 2.47 -14.81
N PHE A 36 0.09 3.27 -15.06
CA PHE A 36 0.15 4.59 -15.67
C PHE A 36 0.78 4.63 -17.07
N GLU A 37 0.75 3.51 -17.78
CA GLU A 37 1.32 3.38 -19.13
C GLU A 37 0.29 3.53 -20.27
N PRO A 38 0.76 3.88 -21.48
CA PRO A 38 -0.05 3.76 -22.69
C PRO A 38 -0.52 2.31 -22.96
N PRO A 39 -1.72 2.12 -23.56
CA PRO A 39 -2.58 3.15 -24.15
C PRO A 39 -3.62 3.74 -23.19
N VAL A 40 -3.75 3.22 -21.97
CA VAL A 40 -4.74 3.73 -20.99
C VAL A 40 -4.35 5.13 -20.55
N TYR A 41 -3.05 5.34 -20.34
CA TYR A 41 -2.53 6.61 -19.88
C TYR A 41 -1.60 7.29 -20.90
N THR A 42 -1.69 8.60 -21.00
CA THR A 42 -0.84 9.44 -21.86
C THR A 42 -0.02 10.40 -21.00
N LEU A 43 1.24 10.64 -21.37
CA LEU A 43 2.07 11.63 -20.69
C LEU A 43 1.44 13.02 -20.71
N ASP A 44 1.66 13.76 -19.63
CA ASP A 44 1.16 15.11 -19.36
C ASP A 44 -0.36 15.24 -19.25
N GLN A 45 -1.10 14.13 -19.27
CA GLN A 45 -2.55 14.13 -19.01
C GLN A 45 -2.85 14.17 -17.51
N THR A 46 -3.94 14.84 -17.14
CA THR A 46 -4.52 14.72 -15.81
C THR A 46 -5.15 13.34 -15.65
N VAL A 47 -5.04 12.72 -14.46
CA VAL A 47 -5.65 11.40 -14.21
C VAL A 47 -7.15 11.48 -13.94
N ASP A 48 -7.68 12.67 -13.62
CA ASP A 48 -9.09 12.88 -13.31
C ASP A 48 -10.01 12.41 -14.45
N GLY A 49 -10.93 11.49 -14.13
CA GLY A 49 -11.86 10.85 -15.06
C GLY A 49 -11.24 9.78 -15.97
N VAL A 50 -9.95 9.47 -15.81
CA VAL A 50 -9.27 8.39 -16.56
C VAL A 50 -9.34 7.11 -15.75
N ASP A 51 -9.91 6.05 -16.32
CA ASP A 51 -9.94 4.72 -15.68
C ASP A 51 -10.54 4.71 -14.26
N GLY A 52 -11.53 5.58 -14.00
CA GLY A 52 -12.23 5.68 -12.71
C GLY A 52 -11.51 6.52 -11.65
N TRP A 53 -10.29 7.01 -11.92
CA TRP A 53 -9.59 7.90 -11.00
C TRP A 53 -10.31 9.24 -10.87
N ALA A 54 -10.47 9.72 -9.64
CA ALA A 54 -10.97 11.05 -9.33
C ALA A 54 -9.89 11.85 -8.60
N ALA A 55 -9.57 13.05 -9.10
CA ALA A 55 -8.59 13.92 -8.45
C ALA A 55 -9.30 14.98 -7.58
N ALA A 56 -8.71 15.32 -6.43
CA ALA A 56 -9.32 16.28 -5.51
C ALA A 56 -9.54 17.66 -6.15
N ASP A 57 -8.56 18.07 -6.95
CA ASP A 57 -8.68 19.07 -8.00
C ASP A 57 -8.31 18.38 -9.33
N PRO A 58 -8.98 18.65 -10.47
CA PRO A 58 -8.68 17.99 -11.74
C PRO A 58 -7.21 18.10 -12.19
N THR A 59 -6.47 19.10 -11.69
CA THR A 59 -5.04 19.32 -11.99
C THR A 59 -4.10 18.80 -10.91
N SER A 60 -4.63 18.21 -9.83
CA SER A 60 -3.84 17.77 -8.67
C SER A 60 -3.03 16.50 -8.92
N ALA A 61 -3.27 15.78 -10.02
CA ALA A 61 -2.45 14.66 -10.41
C ALA A 61 -2.34 14.48 -11.93
N THR A 62 -1.11 14.23 -12.38
CA THR A 62 -0.76 14.14 -13.80
C THR A 62 0.15 12.95 -14.06
N VAL A 63 -0.05 12.26 -15.18
CA VAL A 63 0.82 11.18 -15.63
C VAL A 63 2.07 11.80 -16.24
N GLN A 64 3.27 11.45 -15.78
CA GLN A 64 4.52 12.05 -16.26
C GLN A 64 5.67 11.05 -16.32
N GLY A 65 6.70 11.38 -17.10
CA GLY A 65 7.81 10.46 -17.38
C GLY A 65 9.14 10.81 -16.71
N ALA A 66 9.27 11.94 -16.01
CA ALA A 66 10.53 12.37 -15.41
C ALA A 66 10.89 11.55 -14.15
N VAL A 67 9.90 11.25 -13.31
CA VAL A 67 10.04 10.45 -12.08
C VAL A 67 9.15 9.23 -12.17
N ARG A 68 9.71 8.06 -12.42
CA ARG A 68 8.97 6.81 -12.59
C ARG A 68 9.69 5.64 -11.93
N TYR A 69 8.95 4.61 -11.52
CA TYR A 69 9.54 3.39 -10.99
C TYR A 69 9.94 2.50 -12.15
N GLU A 70 9.01 2.21 -13.06
CA GLU A 70 9.25 1.37 -14.22
C GLU A 70 8.78 2.03 -15.53
N LYS A 71 9.15 1.41 -16.65
CA LYS A 71 8.69 1.76 -18.01
C LYS A 71 8.76 3.26 -18.35
N GLN A 72 7.64 3.92 -18.68
CA GLN A 72 7.62 5.26 -19.29
C GLN A 72 7.01 6.33 -18.40
N ALA A 73 6.11 5.98 -17.48
CA ALA A 73 5.36 6.97 -16.72
C ALA A 73 5.02 6.53 -15.30
N ALA A 74 4.69 7.51 -14.47
CA ALA A 74 4.08 7.33 -13.16
C ALA A 74 3.10 8.47 -12.91
N LEU A 75 2.20 8.28 -11.95
CA LEU A 75 1.32 9.34 -11.49
C LEU A 75 2.08 10.29 -10.56
N ALA A 76 2.12 11.57 -10.89
CA ALA A 76 2.64 12.63 -10.02
C ALA A 76 1.48 13.41 -9.40
N LEU A 77 1.45 13.46 -8.08
CA LEU A 77 0.54 14.30 -7.31
C LEU A 77 1.21 15.64 -7.01
N THR A 78 0.51 16.74 -7.23
CA THR A 78 0.98 18.08 -6.86
C THR A 78 0.90 18.28 -5.35
N SER A 79 1.60 19.29 -4.81
CA SER A 79 1.53 19.62 -3.37
C SER A 79 0.07 19.84 -2.92
N GLY A 80 -0.34 19.16 -1.85
CA GLY A 80 -1.71 19.16 -1.33
C GLY A 80 -2.70 18.38 -2.20
N GLY A 81 -2.23 17.73 -3.26
CA GLY A 81 -3.06 16.94 -4.15
C GLY A 81 -3.46 15.60 -3.54
N ALA A 82 -4.61 15.11 -3.98
CA ALA A 82 -5.08 13.77 -3.66
C ALA A 82 -5.81 13.17 -4.86
N VAL A 83 -5.73 11.85 -4.98
CA VAL A 83 -6.50 11.07 -5.94
C VAL A 83 -7.17 9.91 -5.24
N ASP A 84 -8.35 9.58 -5.74
CA ASP A 84 -9.21 8.50 -5.28
C ASP A 84 -9.43 7.51 -6.42
N GLN A 85 -9.44 6.24 -6.09
CA GLN A 85 -9.92 5.17 -6.98
C GLN A 85 -11.00 4.40 -6.23
N ALA A 86 -12.19 4.31 -6.82
CA ALA A 86 -13.30 3.57 -6.23
C ALA A 86 -13.16 2.08 -6.53
N PHE A 87 -13.48 1.23 -5.56
CA PHE A 87 -13.51 -0.22 -5.71
C PHE A 87 -14.85 -0.77 -5.22
N ASP A 88 -15.22 -1.96 -5.70
CA ASP A 88 -16.37 -2.70 -5.20
C ASP A 88 -15.99 -4.17 -5.05
N SER A 89 -15.44 -4.52 -3.89
CA SER A 89 -15.13 -5.91 -3.52
C SER A 89 -15.62 -6.20 -2.12
N SER A 90 -16.41 -7.27 -1.99
CA SER A 90 -16.92 -7.83 -0.74
C SER A 90 -16.08 -9.02 -0.25
N ASP A 91 -14.91 -9.24 -0.84
CA ASP A 91 -14.01 -10.31 -0.44
C ASP A 91 -13.45 -10.04 0.96
N ALA A 92 -13.33 -11.11 1.75
CA ALA A 92 -12.84 -11.02 3.11
C ALA A 92 -11.39 -10.55 3.19
N ILE A 93 -10.56 -10.95 2.23
CA ILE A 93 -9.13 -10.61 2.17
C ILE A 93 -8.84 -9.93 0.84
N VAL A 94 -8.22 -8.76 0.90
CA VAL A 94 -7.79 -8.01 -0.28
C VAL A 94 -6.37 -7.49 -0.10
N TRP A 95 -5.58 -7.59 -1.17
CA TRP A 95 -4.23 -7.05 -1.23
C TRP A 95 -4.20 -5.74 -2.01
N ILE A 96 -3.47 -4.76 -1.47
CA ILE A 96 -3.08 -3.52 -2.18
C ILE A 96 -1.56 -3.51 -2.24
N ASP A 97 -0.99 -3.38 -3.43
CA ASP A 97 0.45 -3.30 -3.67
C ASP A 97 0.75 -2.11 -4.56
N GLY A 98 1.74 -1.29 -4.22
CA GLY A 98 2.08 -0.12 -5.04
C GLY A 98 3.44 0.44 -4.70
N TYR A 99 4.01 1.20 -5.64
CA TYR A 99 5.27 1.89 -5.46
C TYR A 99 5.03 3.37 -5.21
N TYR A 100 5.62 3.86 -4.12
CA TYR A 100 5.47 5.23 -3.66
C TYR A 100 6.83 5.91 -3.60
N ARG A 101 6.90 7.15 -4.05
CA ARG A 101 8.04 8.03 -3.86
C ARG A 101 7.53 9.41 -3.52
N GLY A 102 8.11 10.07 -2.53
CA GLY A 102 7.68 11.41 -2.16
C GLY A 102 8.66 12.08 -1.24
N GLN A 103 8.49 13.39 -1.09
CA GLN A 103 9.11 14.08 0.03
C GLN A 103 8.34 13.71 1.29
N PRO A 104 9.04 13.31 2.36
CA PRO A 104 8.36 13.05 3.61
C PRO A 104 7.83 14.36 4.22
N THR A 105 6.75 14.26 4.99
CA THR A 105 6.21 15.36 5.78
C THR A 105 6.72 15.29 7.22
N ASP A 106 6.80 16.42 7.92
CA ASP A 106 7.17 16.40 9.36
C ASP A 106 6.01 15.91 10.24
N GLU A 107 4.79 15.94 9.72
CA GLU A 107 3.56 15.61 10.44
C GLU A 107 2.87 14.39 9.82
N VAL A 108 2.19 13.62 10.68
CA VAL A 108 1.26 12.57 10.26
C VAL A 108 -0.04 13.19 9.74
N PRO A 109 -0.80 12.51 8.87
CA PRO A 109 -2.08 12.99 8.39
C PRO A 109 -3.07 13.30 9.52
N ASP A 110 -3.84 14.38 9.35
CA ASP A 110 -5.03 14.63 10.18
C ASP A 110 -6.13 13.64 9.78
N LEU A 111 -6.56 12.83 10.74
CA LEU A 111 -7.57 11.79 10.54
C LEU A 111 -8.99 12.29 10.84
N SER A 112 -9.15 13.49 11.41
CA SER A 112 -10.43 13.99 11.90
C SER A 112 -11.48 14.25 10.82
N GLU A 113 -11.04 14.40 9.57
CA GLU A 113 -11.91 14.58 8.41
C GLU A 113 -12.25 13.27 7.69
N LEU A 114 -11.60 12.16 8.06
CA LEU A 114 -11.97 10.85 7.54
C LEU A 114 -13.30 10.43 8.18
N THR A 115 -14.15 9.79 7.37
CA THR A 115 -15.45 9.25 7.83
C THR A 115 -15.54 7.75 7.59
N SER A 116 -14.53 7.17 6.96
CA SER A 116 -14.29 5.76 6.72
C SER A 116 -12.80 5.53 6.52
N GLY A 117 -12.36 4.28 6.64
CA GLY A 117 -10.96 3.92 6.43
C GLY A 117 -10.62 2.59 7.09
N SER A 118 -9.84 1.77 6.38
CA SER A 118 -9.26 0.53 6.91
C SER A 118 -7.81 0.79 7.33
N ALA A 119 -6.86 0.58 6.42
CA ALA A 119 -5.44 0.78 6.63
C ALA A 119 -4.99 2.20 6.23
N ILE A 120 -4.05 2.78 6.99
CA ILE A 120 -3.42 4.06 6.67
C ILE A 120 -1.90 3.94 6.80
N VAL A 121 -1.20 4.34 5.76
CA VAL A 121 0.27 4.42 5.73
C VAL A 121 0.69 5.87 5.52
N ALA A 122 1.63 6.35 6.32
CA ALA A 122 2.16 7.71 6.24
C ALA A 122 3.68 7.69 6.01
N PHE A 123 4.17 8.71 5.30
CA PHE A 123 5.58 8.88 4.96
C PHE A 123 6.10 10.14 5.63
N THR A 124 6.84 9.98 6.73
CA THR A 124 7.28 11.10 7.57
C THR A 124 8.79 11.27 7.59
N ALA A 125 9.26 12.49 7.85
CA ALA A 125 10.68 12.82 7.76
C ALA A 125 11.43 12.28 8.98
N THR A 126 10.76 12.28 10.13
CA THR A 126 11.34 11.87 11.40
C THR A 126 11.29 10.35 11.59
N SER A 127 10.18 9.70 11.24
CA SER A 127 9.93 8.29 11.57
C SER A 127 9.92 7.37 10.35
N GLY A 128 10.09 7.92 9.15
CA GLY A 128 10.07 7.15 7.91
C GLY A 128 8.67 6.68 7.54
N VAL A 129 8.53 5.43 7.09
CA VAL A 129 7.22 4.81 6.84
C VAL A 129 6.57 4.43 8.17
N LEU A 130 5.35 4.92 8.38
CA LEU A 130 4.50 4.64 9.53
C LEU A 130 3.22 3.94 9.07
N CYS A 131 2.71 3.01 9.87
CA CYS A 131 1.38 2.42 9.71
C CYS A 131 0.51 2.81 10.89
N LEU A 132 -0.80 3.02 10.68
CA LEU A 132 -1.72 3.31 11.77
C LEU A 132 -2.30 2.01 12.35
N ASP A 133 -2.05 1.75 13.63
CA ASP A 133 -2.82 0.77 14.41
C ASP A 133 -4.10 1.45 14.89
N GLY A 134 -5.18 1.27 14.13
CA GLY A 134 -6.43 1.99 14.33
C GLY A 134 -7.22 1.50 15.54
N ALA A 135 -7.97 2.42 16.16
CA ALA A 135 -8.82 2.11 17.31
C ALA A 135 -10.20 1.53 16.95
N GLY A 136 -10.52 1.40 15.65
CA GLY A 136 -11.80 0.87 15.15
C GLY A 136 -12.99 1.85 15.21
N ASP A 137 -12.89 2.96 15.93
CA ASP A 137 -13.99 3.93 16.13
C ASP A 137 -13.81 5.26 15.35
N GLY A 138 -12.75 5.38 14.56
CA GLY A 138 -12.43 6.59 13.82
C GLY A 138 -11.74 7.70 14.62
N SER A 139 -11.50 7.51 15.91
CA SER A 139 -10.84 8.53 16.75
C SER A 139 -9.33 8.62 16.51
N GLY A 140 -8.77 7.73 15.69
CA GLY A 140 -7.37 7.63 15.36
C GLY A 140 -6.81 6.26 15.73
N GLY A 141 -5.66 6.26 16.40
CA GLY A 141 -4.90 5.06 16.70
C GLY A 141 -3.47 5.38 17.11
N GLU A 142 -2.62 4.35 17.17
CA GLU A 142 -1.18 4.50 17.38
C GLU A 142 -0.44 4.45 16.04
N TRP A 143 0.46 5.40 15.79
CA TRP A 143 1.35 5.34 14.63
C TRP A 143 2.52 4.42 14.92
N VAL A 144 2.54 3.26 14.26
CA VAL A 144 3.57 2.24 14.42
C VAL A 144 4.68 2.44 13.38
N PRO A 145 5.92 2.69 13.79
CA PRO A 145 7.03 2.82 12.86
C PRO A 145 7.43 1.47 12.27
N THR A 146 7.69 1.47 10.96
CA THR A 146 8.23 0.30 10.27
C THR A 146 9.74 0.13 10.47
N GLY A 147 10.42 1.18 10.96
CA GLY A 147 11.88 1.26 11.05
C GLY A 147 12.57 1.62 9.72
N ILE A 148 11.81 1.84 8.64
CA ILE A 148 12.35 2.18 7.33
C ILE A 148 12.34 3.69 7.15
N ALA A 149 13.53 4.30 7.13
CA ALA A 149 13.70 5.72 6.84
C ALA A 149 13.37 6.06 5.38
N ILE A 150 12.76 7.23 5.17
CA ILE A 150 12.45 7.74 3.84
C ILE A 150 13.64 8.51 3.26
N ASP A 151 13.97 8.16 2.02
CA ASP A 151 14.87 8.86 1.12
C ASP A 151 14.00 9.35 -0.06
N PRO A 152 13.86 10.67 -0.25
CA PRO A 152 13.00 11.21 -1.32
C PRO A 152 13.43 10.84 -2.74
N ALA A 153 14.64 10.30 -2.91
CA ALA A 153 15.12 9.80 -4.19
C ALA A 153 14.74 8.34 -4.48
N LYS A 154 14.19 7.61 -3.50
CA LYS A 154 13.90 6.17 -3.61
C LYS A 154 12.40 5.90 -3.73
N TRP A 155 12.11 4.81 -4.44
CA TRP A 155 10.80 4.19 -4.47
C TRP A 155 10.69 3.17 -3.35
N TYR A 156 9.52 3.14 -2.73
CA TYR A 156 9.16 2.21 -1.68
C TYR A 156 7.96 1.40 -2.15
N ARG A 157 8.13 0.09 -2.24
CA ARG A 157 7.00 -0.80 -2.45
C ARG A 157 6.25 -0.95 -1.12
N VAL A 158 4.98 -0.61 -1.09
CA VAL A 158 4.11 -0.84 0.07
C VAL A 158 3.06 -1.86 -0.34
N SER A 159 3.02 -2.97 0.38
CA SER A 159 1.99 -3.99 0.21
C SER A 159 1.18 -4.07 1.50
N LEU A 160 -0.14 -4.09 1.38
CA LEU A 160 -1.09 -4.19 2.48
C LEU A 160 -1.97 -5.41 2.25
N LYS A 161 -2.13 -6.24 3.27
CA LYS A 161 -3.10 -7.32 3.31
C LYS A 161 -4.23 -6.91 4.24
N LEU A 162 -5.39 -6.59 3.68
CA LEU A 162 -6.57 -6.20 4.43
C LEU A 162 -7.39 -7.44 4.75
N ASP A 163 -7.80 -7.62 6.00
CA ASP A 163 -8.77 -8.64 6.43
C ASP A 163 -10.02 -7.94 7.00
N PHE A 164 -11.08 -7.93 6.21
CA PHE A 164 -12.37 -7.33 6.55
C PHE A 164 -13.20 -8.19 7.53
N THR A 165 -12.78 -9.43 7.82
CA THR A 165 -13.44 -10.30 8.82
C THR A 165 -12.97 -9.96 10.22
N THR A 166 -11.67 -9.68 10.37
CA THR A 166 -11.05 -9.34 11.64
C THR A 166 -10.87 -7.83 11.85
N HIS A 167 -11.14 -7.02 10.81
CA HIS A 167 -10.88 -5.58 10.76
C HIS A 167 -9.42 -5.25 11.09
N SER A 168 -8.51 -6.04 10.50
CA SER A 168 -7.08 -5.91 10.70
C SER A 168 -6.33 -5.86 9.37
N TYR A 169 -5.08 -5.42 9.40
CA TYR A 169 -4.20 -5.50 8.24
C TYR A 169 -2.73 -5.77 8.58
N ASP A 170 -2.05 -6.40 7.62
CA ASP A 170 -0.60 -6.54 7.63
C ASP A 170 0.03 -5.54 6.66
N CYS A 171 1.18 -4.97 7.03
CA CYS A 171 1.98 -4.11 6.17
C CYS A 171 3.35 -4.72 5.86
N TYR A 172 3.71 -4.65 4.59
CA TYR A 172 4.99 -5.05 4.05
C TYR A 172 5.61 -3.87 3.32
N VAL A 173 6.91 -3.67 3.51
CA VAL A 173 7.66 -2.62 2.83
C VAL A 173 8.83 -3.24 2.11
N ASN A 174 8.98 -2.93 0.82
CA ASN A 174 9.98 -3.52 -0.08
C ASN A 174 9.95 -5.05 -0.09
N GLY A 175 8.74 -5.63 -0.01
CA GLY A 175 8.52 -7.08 -0.01
C GLY A 175 8.90 -7.76 1.30
N VAL A 176 9.19 -7.04 2.38
CA VAL A 176 9.56 -7.63 3.68
C VAL A 176 8.44 -7.39 4.68
N ALA A 177 8.05 -8.45 5.39
CA ALA A 177 7.11 -8.37 6.50
C ALA A 177 7.73 -7.56 7.65
N ILE A 178 7.01 -6.55 8.10
CA ILE A 178 7.44 -5.71 9.22
C ILE A 178 6.75 -6.23 10.47
N THR A 179 7.49 -6.88 11.37
CA THR A 179 6.92 -7.57 12.55
C THR A 179 6.06 -6.69 13.43
N SER A 180 6.39 -5.39 13.57
CA SER A 180 5.58 -4.44 14.33
C SER A 180 4.30 -4.01 13.61
N CYS A 181 4.19 -4.25 12.30
CA CYS A 181 3.06 -3.86 11.47
C CYS A 181 2.32 -5.09 10.93
N GLN A 182 2.08 -6.08 11.79
CA GLN A 182 1.22 -7.23 11.53
C GLN A 182 0.03 -7.16 12.47
N ASP A 183 -1.15 -7.57 12.00
CA ASP A 183 -2.40 -7.56 12.78
C ASP A 183 -2.76 -6.16 13.34
N LEU A 184 -2.53 -5.10 12.55
CA LEU A 184 -2.88 -3.73 12.93
C LEU A 184 -4.37 -3.49 12.76
N GLY A 185 -5.02 -2.80 13.70
CA GLY A 185 -6.45 -2.50 13.64
C GLY A 185 -6.81 -1.52 12.52
N PHE A 186 -8.03 -1.64 11.99
CA PHE A 186 -8.60 -0.64 11.08
C PHE A 186 -8.88 0.68 11.81
N LEU A 187 -8.83 1.80 11.08
CA LEU A 187 -9.31 3.07 11.62
C LEU A 187 -10.81 2.99 11.97
N TYR A 188 -11.62 2.35 11.11
CA TYR A 188 -13.05 2.13 11.32
C TYR A 188 -13.42 0.64 11.13
N ASP A 189 -13.87 -0.02 12.20
CA ASP A 189 -14.38 -1.41 12.17
C ASP A 189 -15.72 -1.52 11.43
N THR A 190 -16.39 -0.39 11.17
CA THR A 190 -17.56 -0.36 10.30
C THR A 190 -17.22 -0.55 8.81
N THR A 191 -15.94 -0.55 8.45
CA THR A 191 -15.47 -0.82 7.10
C THR A 191 -15.44 -2.33 6.86
N ASN A 192 -16.46 -2.84 6.18
CA ASN A 192 -16.68 -4.29 5.98
C ASN A 192 -16.26 -4.82 4.59
N ASN A 193 -15.82 -3.93 3.71
CA ASN A 193 -15.49 -4.27 2.33
C ASN A 193 -14.54 -3.21 1.75
N LEU A 194 -13.77 -3.57 0.71
CA LEU A 194 -12.97 -2.60 0.00
C LEU A 194 -13.90 -1.74 -0.87
N ASN A 195 -13.90 -0.42 -0.61
CA ASN A 195 -14.70 0.55 -1.35
C ASN A 195 -13.88 1.65 -2.03
N GLY A 196 -12.57 1.71 -1.77
CA GLY A 196 -11.71 2.68 -2.40
C GLY A 196 -10.25 2.63 -1.97
N PHE A 197 -9.46 3.41 -2.67
CA PHE A 197 -8.06 3.71 -2.41
C PHE A 197 -7.85 5.21 -2.54
N ARG A 198 -7.04 5.79 -1.67
CA ARG A 198 -6.64 7.19 -1.75
C ARG A 198 -5.11 7.31 -1.66
N ALA A 199 -4.53 8.07 -2.58
CA ALA A 199 -3.18 8.60 -2.45
C ALA A 199 -3.28 10.12 -2.27
N ALA A 200 -2.63 10.65 -1.23
CA ALA A 200 -2.63 12.07 -0.93
C ALA A 200 -1.21 12.53 -0.57
N THR A 201 -0.95 13.82 -0.73
CA THR A 201 0.34 14.39 -0.37
C THR A 201 0.21 15.68 0.43
N GLY A 202 1.20 15.93 1.28
CA GLY A 202 1.31 17.17 2.04
C GLY A 202 1.88 18.32 1.20
N SER A 203 2.77 19.11 1.78
CA SER A 203 3.33 20.33 1.18
C SER A 203 4.35 20.10 0.05
N SER A 204 4.44 18.89 -0.49
CA SER A 204 5.40 18.56 -1.54
C SER A 204 4.84 17.49 -2.48
N PRO A 205 5.31 17.42 -3.73
CA PRO A 205 4.84 16.39 -4.66
C PRO A 205 5.20 14.98 -4.18
N SER A 206 4.33 14.04 -4.54
CA SER A 206 4.57 12.60 -4.41
C SER A 206 4.23 11.90 -5.72
N TYR A 207 4.62 10.64 -5.80
CA TYR A 207 4.52 9.82 -7.00
C TYR A 207 4.01 8.44 -6.61
N LEU A 208 3.07 7.94 -7.41
CA LEU A 208 2.52 6.60 -7.34
C LEU A 208 2.81 5.89 -8.67
N ASP A 209 3.24 4.64 -8.59
CA ASP A 209 3.46 3.80 -9.75
C ASP A 209 3.07 2.35 -9.44
N TYR A 210 2.64 1.62 -10.46
CA TYR A 210 2.25 0.21 -10.41
C TYR A 210 1.33 -0.13 -9.22
N LEU A 211 0.20 0.57 -9.10
CA LEU A 211 -0.84 0.18 -8.14
C LEU A 211 -1.50 -1.12 -8.63
N HIS A 212 -1.50 -2.14 -7.79
CA HIS A 212 -2.17 -3.40 -8.02
C HIS A 212 -3.06 -3.75 -6.83
N VAL A 213 -4.32 -4.08 -7.11
CA VAL A 213 -5.28 -4.50 -6.09
C VAL A 213 -5.84 -5.86 -6.49
N SER A 214 -5.75 -6.86 -5.62
CA SER A 214 -6.15 -8.23 -5.97
C SER A 214 -6.51 -9.10 -4.77
N LEU A 215 -6.98 -10.32 -5.04
CA LEU A 215 -7.25 -11.36 -4.04
C LEU A 215 -6.04 -12.28 -3.81
N ALA A 216 -4.97 -12.12 -4.60
CA ALA A 216 -3.78 -12.94 -4.53
C ALA A 216 -2.63 -12.17 -3.88
N ASP A 217 -1.73 -12.91 -3.24
CA ASP A 217 -0.54 -12.32 -2.64
C ASP A 217 0.33 -11.65 -3.72
N PRO A 218 0.84 -10.43 -3.47
CA PRO A 218 1.77 -9.80 -4.38
C PRO A 218 3.06 -10.63 -4.51
N PRO A 219 3.66 -10.73 -5.71
CA PRO A 219 4.90 -11.48 -5.89
C PRO A 219 6.00 -11.00 -4.96
N GLY A 220 6.68 -11.92 -4.27
CA GLY A 220 7.83 -11.61 -3.39
C GLY A 220 7.46 -11.01 -2.03
N VAL A 221 6.21 -11.19 -1.58
CA VAL A 221 5.81 -10.98 -0.18
C VAL A 221 5.82 -12.35 0.56
N PRO A 222 6.49 -12.45 1.73
CA PRO A 222 6.58 -13.68 2.53
C PRO A 222 5.20 -14.25 2.86
N GLY A 223 4.97 -15.49 2.45
CA GLY A 223 3.67 -16.16 2.56
C GLY A 223 3.08 -16.55 1.20
N SER A 224 3.55 -15.94 0.10
CA SER A 224 3.22 -16.44 -1.22
C SER A 224 3.78 -17.86 -1.39
N VAL A 225 2.94 -18.82 -1.79
CA VAL A 225 3.36 -20.20 -2.13
C VAL A 225 4.54 -20.17 -3.11
N GLN A 226 4.56 -19.17 -3.99
CA GLN A 226 5.63 -18.93 -4.94
C GLN A 226 6.97 -18.60 -4.29
N GLU A 227 7.03 -17.89 -3.16
CA GLU A 227 8.30 -17.59 -2.49
C GLU A 227 8.85 -18.81 -1.75
N ILE A 228 7.98 -19.65 -1.15
CA ILE A 228 8.41 -20.94 -0.59
C ILE A 228 8.96 -21.83 -1.73
N VAL A 229 8.26 -21.91 -2.86
CA VAL A 229 8.70 -22.65 -4.04
C VAL A 229 10.01 -22.08 -4.59
N ASP A 230 10.13 -20.77 -4.78
CA ASP A 230 11.34 -20.11 -5.30
C ASP A 230 12.53 -20.26 -4.35
N TYR A 231 12.31 -20.15 -3.04
CA TYR A 231 13.33 -20.34 -2.02
C TYR A 231 13.82 -21.79 -1.99
N LEU A 232 12.91 -22.75 -2.05
CA LEU A 232 13.25 -24.18 -2.15
C LEU A 232 13.99 -24.46 -3.46
N VAL A 233 13.52 -23.95 -4.60
CA VAL A 233 14.14 -24.16 -5.92
C VAL A 233 15.53 -23.51 -6.00
N LYS A 234 15.74 -22.30 -5.44
CA LYS A 234 17.03 -21.60 -5.48
C LYS A 234 18.10 -22.19 -4.56
N ARG A 235 17.71 -22.87 -3.48
CA ARG A 235 18.66 -23.48 -2.52
C ARG A 235 18.85 -24.98 -2.67
N SER A 236 18.03 -25.63 -3.48
CA SER A 236 18.15 -27.06 -3.76
C SER A 236 19.14 -27.30 -4.89
N SER A 237 20.11 -28.20 -4.69
CA SER A 237 20.85 -28.73 -5.84
C SER A 237 19.90 -29.49 -6.78
N PRO A 238 20.23 -29.70 -8.07
CA PRO A 238 19.42 -30.54 -8.95
C PRO A 238 19.20 -31.99 -8.46
N ALA A 239 19.93 -32.43 -7.43
CA ALA A 239 19.67 -33.68 -6.72
C ALA A 239 18.63 -33.50 -5.60
N ASP A 240 18.63 -32.35 -4.91
CA ASP A 240 17.67 -32.03 -3.85
C ASP A 240 16.28 -31.74 -4.43
N VAL A 241 16.18 -31.08 -5.59
CA VAL A 241 14.90 -30.87 -6.31
C VAL A 241 14.28 -32.22 -6.73
N ARG A 242 15.10 -33.19 -7.17
CA ARG A 242 14.64 -34.55 -7.47
C ARG A 242 14.22 -35.34 -6.23
N GLY A 243 14.69 -34.95 -5.05
CA GLY A 243 14.22 -35.50 -3.78
C GLY A 243 12.90 -34.89 -3.29
N LEU A 244 12.44 -33.78 -3.89
CA LEU A 244 11.15 -33.17 -3.57
C LEU A 244 10.00 -33.81 -4.34
N ASP A 245 10.24 -34.30 -5.56
CA ASP A 245 9.30 -35.10 -6.35
C ASP A 245 9.17 -36.51 -5.73
N ALA A 246 8.34 -36.63 -4.70
CA ALA A 246 8.22 -37.82 -3.86
C ALA A 246 7.52 -38.97 -4.59
N ASN A 247 6.65 -38.66 -5.54
CA ASN A 247 5.96 -39.64 -6.36
C ASN A 247 6.67 -39.93 -7.71
N ASN A 248 7.70 -39.14 -8.03
CA ASN A 248 8.53 -39.23 -9.22
C ASN A 248 7.75 -39.06 -10.55
N ASP A 249 6.76 -38.17 -10.57
CA ASP A 249 5.94 -37.86 -11.74
C ASP A 249 6.50 -36.70 -12.60
N GLY A 250 7.55 -36.04 -12.12
CA GLY A 250 8.23 -34.95 -12.80
C GLY A 250 7.63 -33.56 -12.54
N ILE A 251 6.65 -33.44 -11.64
CA ILE A 251 6.02 -32.19 -11.23
C ILE A 251 6.07 -32.12 -9.70
N ILE A 252 6.66 -31.06 -9.15
CA ILE A 252 6.56 -30.81 -7.70
C ILE A 252 5.20 -30.21 -7.41
N ASP A 253 4.31 -30.96 -6.75
CA ASP A 253 2.95 -30.53 -6.47
C ASP A 253 2.57 -30.59 -4.97
N ALA A 254 1.28 -30.38 -4.67
CA ALA A 254 0.78 -30.38 -3.29
C ALA A 254 0.91 -31.76 -2.60
N ALA A 255 0.92 -32.86 -3.36
CA ALA A 255 1.08 -34.20 -2.81
C ALA A 255 2.53 -34.44 -2.33
N ASP A 256 3.51 -33.91 -3.05
CA ASP A 256 4.92 -33.96 -2.68
C ASP A 256 5.21 -33.17 -1.40
N ILE A 257 4.64 -31.97 -1.29
CA ILE A 257 4.75 -31.12 -0.10
C ILE A 257 4.12 -31.82 1.10
N ALA A 258 2.93 -32.42 0.94
CA ALA A 258 2.25 -33.14 2.00
C ALA A 258 3.05 -34.36 2.48
N SER A 259 3.68 -35.10 1.55
CA SER A 259 4.54 -36.24 1.86
C SER A 259 5.75 -35.82 2.73
N ARG A 260 6.40 -34.71 2.37
CA ARG A 260 7.55 -34.18 3.14
C ARG A 260 7.18 -33.61 4.50
N MET A 261 6.02 -32.98 4.63
CA MET A 261 5.52 -32.50 5.93
C MET A 261 5.22 -33.67 6.88
N LEU A 262 4.74 -34.80 6.35
CA LEU A 262 4.52 -36.04 7.10
C LEU A 262 5.83 -36.66 7.58
N ASP A 263 6.85 -36.71 6.73
CA ASP A 263 8.19 -37.20 7.11
C ASP A 263 8.84 -36.34 8.21
N LEU A 264 8.66 -35.01 8.14
CA LEU A 264 9.14 -34.07 9.15
C LEU A 264 8.41 -34.24 10.49
N ALA A 265 7.09 -34.48 10.46
CA ALA A 265 6.30 -34.76 11.65
C ALA A 265 6.60 -36.14 12.28
N ALA A 266 7.07 -37.10 11.48
CA ALA A 266 7.50 -38.42 11.95
C ALA A 266 8.95 -38.43 12.47
N GLY A 267 9.71 -37.34 12.27
CA GLY A 267 11.13 -37.22 12.58
C GLY A 267 11.51 -36.38 13.81
N SER A 268 10.55 -35.97 14.65
CA SER A 268 10.78 -35.24 15.91
C SER A 268 10.39 -36.05 17.14
#